data_AF-A0A9E5TAJ0-F1
#
_entry.id   AF-A0A9E5TAJ0-F1
#
_cell.length_a   1.000
_cell.length_b   1.000
_cell.length_c   1.000
_cell.angle_alpha   90.00
_cell.angle_beta   90.00
_cell.angle_gamma   90.00
#
_symmetry.space_group_name_H-M   'P 1'
#
loop_
_entity.id
_entity.type
_entity.pdbx_description
1 polymer ?
#
loop_
_entity_poly.entity_id
_entity_poly.type
_entity_poly.pdbx_seq_one_letter_code
_entity_poly.pdbx_strand_id
1 'polypeptide(L)' 'MTYVWRDDTLRDVVWRLMQKVRKTGVKLEFLLLDREFYSLDVVRYLKRARYPFLMPVVRRGRRP' A
#
# COMPACT_ATOMS: atom_id res chain seq x y z
N MET A 1 -1.59 5.12 -17.75
CA MET A 1 -1.56 6.07 -16.62
C MET A 1 -2.54 5.68 -15.51
N THR A 2 -2.23 6.00 -14.24
CA THR A 2 -3.14 5.89 -13.09
C THR A 2 -3.28 7.30 -12.49
N TYR A 3 -4.43 7.95 -12.67
CA TYR A 3 -4.66 9.29 -12.11
C TYR A 3 -4.99 9.18 -10.62
N VAL A 4 -4.33 9.97 -9.78
CA VAL A 4 -4.62 10.04 -8.34
C VAL A 4 -5.35 11.34 -8.08
N TRP A 5 -6.56 11.25 -7.55
CA TRP A 5 -7.41 12.41 -7.25
C TRP A 5 -7.34 12.75 -5.77
N ARG A 6 -7.74 13.97 -5.41
CA ARG A 6 -7.71 14.45 -4.02
C ARG A 6 -8.50 13.57 -3.05
N ASP A 7 -9.63 13.02 -3.51
CA ASP A 7 -10.54 12.24 -2.68
C ASP A 7 -10.27 10.72 -2.77
N ASP A 8 -9.24 10.31 -3.52
CA ASP A 8 -8.81 8.91 -3.54
C ASP A 8 -8.22 8.55 -2.17
N THR A 9 -8.69 7.43 -1.60
CA THR A 9 -8.00 6.85 -0.46
C THR A 9 -6.68 6.20 -0.93
N LEU A 10 -5.64 6.27 -0.09
CA LEU A 10 -4.37 5.58 -0.40
C LEU A 10 -4.57 4.08 -0.65
N ARG A 11 -5.52 3.45 0.05
CA ARG A 11 -5.88 2.04 -0.17
C ARG A 11 -6.42 1.80 -1.58
N ASP A 12 -7.28 2.68 -2.10
CA ASP A 12 -7.85 2.54 -3.44
C ASP A 12 -6.81 2.76 -4.54
N VAL A 13 -5.91 3.72 -4.32
CA VAL A 13 -4.75 3.93 -5.21
C VAL A 13 -3.87 2.69 -5.24
N VAL A 14 -3.46 2.15 -4.09
CA VAL A 14 -2.63 0.95 -4.01
C VAL A 14 -3.35 -0.24 -4.64
N TRP A 15 -4.63 -0.46 -4.34
CA TRP A 15 -5.41 -1.54 -4.94
C TRP A 15 -5.42 -1.46 -6.48
N ARG A 16 -5.71 -0.29 -7.05
CA ARG A 16 -5.68 -0.05 -8.50
C ARG A 16 -4.32 -0.34 -9.12
N LEU A 17 -3.24 0.09 -8.46
CA LEU A 17 -1.88 -0.18 -8.92
C LEU A 17 -1.58 -1.69 -8.91
N MET A 18 -1.95 -2.39 -7.84
CA MET A 18 -1.79 -3.84 -7.74
C MET A 18 -2.59 -4.59 -8.81
N GLN A 19 -3.82 -4.17 -9.12
CA GLN A 19 -4.58 -4.77 -10.22
C GLN A 19 -3.88 -4.61 -11.57
N LYS A 20 -3.19 -3.49 -11.79
CA LYS A 20 -2.42 -3.29 -13.03
C LYS A 20 -1.19 -4.18 -13.08
N VAL A 21 -0.41 -4.26 -12.00
CA VAL A 21 0.77 -5.14 -11.95
C VAL A 21 0.38 -6.61 -12.14
N ARG A 22 -0.75 -7.06 -11.58
CA ARG A 22 -1.24 -8.43 -11.82
C ARG A 22 -1.50 -8.71 -13.30
N LYS A 23 -1.92 -7.71 -14.08
CA LYS A 23 -2.17 -7.85 -15.52
C LYS A 23 -0.89 -7.89 -16.34
N THR A 24 0.26 -7.49 -15.81
CA THR A 24 1.54 -7.56 -16.54
C THR A 24 2.20 -8.93 -16.48
N GLY A 25 1.67 -9.88 -15.68
CA GLY A 25 2.25 -11.21 -15.50
C GLY A 25 3.51 -11.22 -14.62
N VAL A 26 3.90 -10.09 -14.04
CA VAL A 26 5.06 -10.00 -13.15
C VAL A 26 4.71 -10.60 -11.79
N LYS A 27 5.56 -11.52 -11.32
CA LYS A 27 5.47 -12.04 -9.96
C LYS A 27 5.96 -10.99 -8.98
N LEU A 28 5.05 -10.48 -8.15
CA LEU A 28 5.38 -9.59 -7.04
C LEU A 28 5.93 -10.40 -5.87
N GLU A 29 7.24 -10.35 -5.66
CA GLU A 29 7.87 -11.00 -4.51
C GLU A 29 7.79 -10.15 -3.25
N PHE A 30 7.86 -8.82 -3.39
CA PHE A 30 7.87 -7.92 -2.25
C PHE A 30 7.50 -6.48 -2.62
N LEU A 31 6.75 -5.79 -1.74
CA LEU A 31 6.38 -4.39 -1.87
C LEU A 31 7.18 -3.52 -0.88
N LEU A 32 7.87 -2.52 -1.40
CA LEU A 32 8.53 -1.48 -0.58
C LEU A 32 7.66 -0.23 -0.61
N LEU A 33 7.22 0.21 0.57
CA LEU A 33 6.33 1.36 0.71
C LEU A 33 6.96 2.43 1.58
N ASP A 34 6.74 3.67 1.19
CA ASP A 34 7.11 4.83 1.99
C ASP A 34 6.21 4.96 3.25
N ARG A 35 6.69 5.70 4.26
CA ARG A 35 5.94 5.95 5.50
C ARG A 35 4.58 6.61 5.27
N GLU A 36 4.41 7.38 4.20
CA GLU A 36 3.12 8.04 3.92
C GLU A 36 2.02 7.03 3.58
N PHE A 37 2.37 5.79 3.22
CA PHE A 37 1.43 4.68 3.04
C PHE A 37 1.04 3.99 4.36
N TYR A 38 1.60 4.42 5.51
CA TYR A 38 1.30 3.87 6.84
C TYR A 38 -0.12 4.27 7.30
N SER A 39 -1.12 3.61 6.75
CA SER A 39 -2.52 3.71 7.16
C SER A 39 -3.11 2.33 7.48
N LEU A 40 -4.08 2.29 8.39
CA LEU A 40 -4.72 1.04 8.80
C LEU A 40 -5.37 0.31 7.63
N ASP A 41 -5.98 1.04 6.70
CA ASP A 41 -6.67 0.47 5.54
C ASP A 41 -5.70 -0.13 4.53
N VAL A 42 -4.57 0.52 4.26
CA VAL A 42 -3.52 -0.03 3.38
C VAL A 42 -2.95 -1.30 3.99
N VAL A 43 -2.61 -1.28 5.29
CA VAL A 43 -2.06 -2.46 5.98
C VAL A 43 -3.03 -3.64 5.96
N ARG A 44 -4.30 -3.40 6.28
CA ARG A 44 -5.33 -4.45 6.26
C ARG A 44 -5.52 -5.00 4.86
N TYR A 45 -5.56 -4.14 3.84
CA TYR A 45 -5.65 -4.55 2.44
C TYR A 45 -4.49 -5.47 2.05
N LEU A 46 -3.24 -5.04 2.28
CA LEU A 46 -2.05 -5.81 1.90
C LEU A 46 -1.95 -7.14 2.63
N LYS A 47 -2.25 -7.16 3.94
CA LYS A 47 -2.32 -8.40 4.73
C LYS A 47 -3.38 -9.37 4.20
N ARG A 48 -4.60 -8.90 3.93
CA ARG A 48 -5.69 -9.73 3.40
C ARG A 48 -5.39 -10.25 2.01
N ALA A 49 -4.75 -9.45 1.17
CA ALA A 49 -4.31 -9.83 -0.17
C ALA A 49 -3.05 -10.71 -0.15
N ARG A 50 -2.45 -10.94 1.02
CA ARG A 50 -1.22 -11.74 1.24
C ARG A 50 -0.02 -11.22 0.44
N TYR A 51 0.05 -9.91 0.23
CA TYR A 51 1.26 -9.31 -0.34
C TYR A 51 2.34 -9.20 0.74
N PRO A 52 3.56 -9.71 0.50
CA PRO A 52 4.71 -9.41 1.33
C PRO A 52 5.07 -7.92 1.18
N PHE A 53 5.27 -7.21 2.28
CA PHE A 53 5.62 -5.78 2.23
C PHE A 53 6.51 -5.34 3.40
N LEU A 54 7.28 -4.28 3.17
CA LEU A 54 8.01 -3.52 4.17
C LEU A 54 7.62 -2.05 4.06
N MET A 55 7.38 -1.43 5.20
CA MET A 55 7.09 -0.01 5.30
C MET A 55 7.64 0.53 6.63
N PRO A 56 8.16 1.77 6.68
CA PRO A 56 8.44 2.43 7.94
C PRO A 56 7.15 2.65 8.74
N VAL A 57 7.17 2.27 10.02
CA VAL A 57 6.04 2.47 10.93
C VAL A 57 6.17 3.80 11.64
N VAL A 58 5.17 4.67 11.51
CA VAL A 58 5.13 5.93 12.24
C VAL A 58 4.47 5.69 13.61
N ARG A 59 5.28 5.68 14.68
CA ARG A 59 4.76 5.63 16.06
C ARG A 59 4.40 7.05 16.50
N ARG A 60 3.12 7.32 16.76
CA ARG A 60 2.66 8.57 17.36
C ARG A 60 2.20 8.32 18.80
N GLY A 61 2.52 9.23 19.72
CA GLY A 61 1.92 9.24 21.07
C GLY A 61 2.62 8.44 22.17
N ARG A 62 3.82 7.87 21.96
CA ARG A 62 4.66 7.42 23.07
C ARG A 62 5.59 8.56 23.48
N ARG A 63 5.41 9.10 24.70
CA ARG A 63 6.48 9.87 25.37
C ARG A 63 7.65 8.92 25.66
N PRO A 64 8.91 9.36 25.50
CA PRO A 64 10.07 8.59 25.95
C PRO A 64 9.98 8.28 27.44
#